data_AF-A5YS63-F1
#
_entry.id   AF-A5YS63-F1
#
_cell.length_a   1.000
_cell.length_b   1.000
_cell.length_c   1.000
_cell.angle_alpha   90.00
_cell.angle_beta   90.00
_cell.angle_gamma   90.00
#
_symmetry.space_group_name_H-M   'P 1'
#
loop_
_entity.id
_entity.type
_entity.pdbx_description
1 polymer ?
#
loop_
_entity_poly.entity_id
_entity_poly.type
_entity_poly.pdbx_seq_one_letter_code
_entity_poly.pdbx_strand_id
1 'polypeptide(L)'
;MALVPEVCRIIEDWIDQYRHDVTDEYGREPLLTTRNGRIDSSTVRHTVYQVTRPCYYSTECPVGREPDGCEATEYKYYHRCPLNVSPHDIRRGSITHFLTEDVSEKVVSDRMNVGQDMLDKHYDKRDEKVKAEQRREYLEDV
;
A
#
# COMPACT_ATOMS: atom_id res chain seq x y z
N MET A 1 -2.23 -17.14 5.44
CA MET A 1 -2.47 -16.37 4.21
C MET A 1 -1.16 -16.30 3.43
N ALA A 2 -1.16 -16.62 2.13
CA ALA A 2 0.07 -16.68 1.33
C ALA A 2 0.27 -15.40 0.50
N LEU A 3 1.53 -15.06 0.24
CA LEU A 3 1.91 -14.02 -0.73
C LEU A 3 1.79 -14.58 -2.15
N VAL A 4 1.46 -13.72 -3.12
CA VAL A 4 1.47 -14.12 -4.53
C VAL A 4 2.92 -14.32 -5.01
N PRO A 5 3.19 -15.25 -5.94
CA PRO A 5 4.56 -15.58 -6.36
C PRO A 5 5.38 -14.39 -6.87
N GLU A 6 4.73 -13.41 -7.50
CA GLU A 6 5.39 -12.17 -7.93
C GLU A 6 5.94 -11.36 -6.77
N VAL A 7 5.19 -11.23 -5.67
CA VAL A 7 5.65 -10.51 -4.47
C VAL A 7 6.79 -11.26 -3.80
N CYS A 8 6.75 -12.60 -3.77
CA CYS A 8 7.86 -13.40 -3.26
C CYS A 8 9.16 -13.12 -4.02
N ARG A 9 9.11 -13.13 -5.36
CA ARG A 9 10.27 -12.84 -6.20
C ARG A 9 10.84 -11.45 -5.95
N ILE A 10 9.99 -10.42 -5.83
CA ILE A 10 10.45 -9.05 -5.52
C ILE A 10 11.14 -9.00 -4.15
N ILE A 11 10.63 -9.73 -3.16
CA ILE A 11 11.23 -9.79 -1.82
C ILE A 11 12.58 -10.52 -1.87
N GLU A 12 12.68 -11.63 -2.59
CA GLU A 12 13.92 -12.38 -2.82
C GLU A 12 14.97 -11.50 -3.50
N ASP A 13 14.61 -10.83 -4.61
CA ASP A 13 15.51 -9.91 -5.32
C ASP A 13 15.99 -8.76 -4.41
N TRP A 14 15.09 -8.22 -3.57
CA TRP A 14 15.47 -7.21 -2.59
C TRP A 14 16.50 -7.74 -1.59
N ILE A 15 16.27 -8.93 -1.04
CA ILE A 15 17.16 -9.58 -0.07
C ILE A 15 18.55 -9.81 -0.70
N ASP A 16 18.59 -10.31 -1.93
CA ASP A 16 19.83 -10.72 -2.59
C ASP A 16 20.65 -9.54 -3.10
N GLN A 17 20.00 -8.45 -3.55
CA GLN A 17 20.68 -7.38 -4.28
C GLN A 17 20.84 -6.07 -3.50
N TYR A 18 19.92 -5.78 -2.58
CA TYR A 18 19.80 -4.42 -2.02
C TYR A 18 19.74 -4.37 -0.48
N ARG A 19 19.27 -5.44 0.16
CA ARG A 19 19.16 -5.49 1.62
C ARG A 19 20.55 -5.37 2.25
N HIS A 20 20.73 -4.38 3.10
CA HIS A 20 21.91 -4.27 3.94
C HIS A 20 21.90 -5.35 5.02
N ASP A 21 23.04 -6.00 5.21
CA ASP A 21 23.29 -6.96 6.28
C ASP A 21 23.55 -6.24 7.61
N VAL A 22 22.45 -5.95 8.32
CA VAL A 22 22.45 -5.16 9.57
C VAL A 22 21.45 -5.74 10.57
N THR A 23 21.78 -5.66 11.85
CA THR A 23 20.90 -6.04 12.96
C THR A 23 20.33 -4.81 13.67
N ASP A 24 19.11 -4.89 14.21
CA ASP A 24 18.57 -3.84 15.08
C ASP A 24 19.02 -3.97 16.54
N GLU A 25 18.60 -3.02 17.39
CA GLU A 25 18.98 -2.95 18.80
C GLU A 25 18.57 -4.18 19.64
N TYR A 26 17.68 -5.03 19.11
CA TYR A 26 17.24 -6.27 19.74
C TYR A 26 17.88 -7.52 19.10
N GLY A 27 18.90 -7.34 18.25
CA GLY A 27 19.58 -8.43 17.54
C GLY A 27 18.75 -9.06 16.42
N ARG A 28 17.69 -8.40 15.94
CA ARG A 28 16.86 -8.93 14.85
C ARG A 28 17.44 -8.53 13.50
N GLU A 29 17.18 -9.34 12.48
CA GLU A 29 17.54 -9.10 11.09
C GLU A 29 16.33 -8.51 10.33
N PRO A 30 16.14 -7.17 10.30
CA PRO A 30 15.04 -6.55 9.57
C PRO A 30 15.02 -6.92 8.09
N LEU A 31 13.82 -7.12 7.52
CA LEU A 31 13.65 -7.33 6.08
C LEU A 31 13.95 -6.06 5.29
N LEU A 32 13.37 -4.94 5.72
CA LEU A 32 13.58 -3.62 5.10
C LEU A 32 14.64 -2.86 5.88
N THR A 33 15.78 -2.66 5.22
CA THR A 33 16.99 -2.07 5.82
C THR A 33 17.49 -0.89 5.02
N THR A 34 18.29 -0.07 5.68
CA THR A 34 19.08 1.03 5.12
C THR A 34 20.52 0.85 5.58
N ARG A 35 21.44 1.68 5.06
CA ARG A 35 22.83 1.75 5.55
C ARG A 35 22.92 2.02 7.06
N ASN A 36 21.87 2.55 7.68
CA ASN A 36 21.80 2.91 9.10
C ASN A 36 21.03 1.88 9.95
N GLY A 37 20.63 0.73 9.42
CA GLY A 37 19.84 -0.27 10.16
C GLY A 37 18.40 -0.43 9.64
N ARG A 38 17.47 -0.79 10.52
CA ARG A 38 16.03 -0.92 10.20
C ARG A 38 15.48 0.39 9.65
N ILE A 39 14.72 0.31 8.56
CA ILE A 39 14.05 1.49 8.00
C ILE A 39 13.04 2.09 8.99
N ASP A 40 13.01 3.41 9.10
CA ASP A 40 12.00 4.10 9.89
C ASP A 40 10.71 4.34 9.08
N SER A 41 9.59 4.54 9.78
CA SER A 41 8.27 4.71 9.15
C SER A 41 8.15 6.01 8.34
N SER A 42 8.89 7.05 8.69
CA SER A 42 8.92 8.30 7.93
C SER A 42 9.66 8.15 6.61
N THR A 43 10.75 7.37 6.57
CA THR A 43 11.47 7.02 5.34
C THR A 43 10.61 6.16 4.42
N VAL A 44 9.82 5.21 4.95
CA VAL A 44 8.85 4.46 4.14
C VAL A 44 7.82 5.42 3.51
N ARG A 45 7.22 6.30 4.30
CA ARG A 45 6.26 7.30 3.82
C ARG A 45 6.86 8.20 2.74
N HIS A 46 8.09 8.64 2.97
CA HIS A 46 8.83 9.50 2.07
C HIS A 46 9.10 8.83 0.72
N THR A 47 9.55 7.57 0.76
CA THR A 47 9.76 6.74 -0.43
C THR A 47 8.47 6.57 -1.22
N VAL A 48 7.34 6.29 -0.54
CA VAL A 48 6.02 6.20 -1.19
C VAL A 48 5.66 7.50 -1.90
N TYR A 49 5.82 8.65 -1.23
CA TYR A 49 5.58 9.94 -1.87
C TYR A 49 6.51 10.21 -3.04
N GLN A 50 7.74 9.71 -3.03
CA GLN A 50 8.69 9.86 -4.13
C GLN A 50 8.24 9.09 -5.37
N VAL A 51 8.06 7.77 -5.20
CA VAL A 51 7.85 6.83 -6.30
C VAL A 51 6.46 6.92 -6.90
N THR A 52 5.48 7.46 -6.17
CA THR A 52 4.11 7.62 -6.66
C THR A 52 3.88 8.95 -7.38
N ARG A 53 4.88 9.82 -7.49
CA ARG A 53 4.77 11.02 -8.34
C ARG A 53 4.81 10.58 -9.81
N PRO A 54 3.93 11.10 -10.67
CA PRO A 54 3.93 10.75 -12.09
C PRO A 54 5.26 11.01 -12.80
N CYS A 55 5.90 12.16 -12.50
CA CYS A 55 7.18 12.54 -13.09
C CYS A 55 8.40 11.76 -12.56
N TYR A 56 8.22 10.83 -11.61
CA TYR A 56 9.30 9.92 -11.22
C TYR A 56 9.63 8.91 -12.34
N TYR A 57 8.63 8.57 -13.16
CA TYR A 57 8.77 7.64 -14.29
C TYR A 57 8.52 8.30 -15.66
N SER A 58 8.05 9.54 -15.69
CA SER A 58 7.71 10.30 -16.90
C SER A 58 8.54 11.57 -17.00
N THR A 59 8.83 12.00 -18.23
CA THR A 59 9.44 13.31 -18.51
C THR A 59 8.44 14.46 -18.38
N GLU A 60 7.13 14.18 -18.33
CA GLU A 60 6.07 15.19 -18.30
C GLU A 60 5.19 15.10 -17.04
N CYS A 61 4.70 16.25 -16.56
CA CYS A 61 3.77 16.32 -15.44
C CYS A 61 2.31 16.42 -15.94
N PRO A 62 1.41 15.52 -15.50
CA PRO A 62 0.01 15.52 -15.95
C PRO A 62 -0.81 16.76 -15.56
N VAL A 63 -0.32 17.57 -14.61
CA VAL A 63 -0.95 18.83 -14.18
C VAL A 63 -0.16 20.06 -14.65
N GLY A 64 0.70 19.89 -15.65
CA GLY A 64 1.39 20.99 -16.32
C GLY A 64 2.50 21.68 -15.52
N ARG A 65 3.06 21.03 -14.47
CA ARG A 65 4.26 21.54 -13.78
C ARG A 65 5.52 21.15 -14.55
N GLU A 66 6.48 22.06 -14.70
CA GLU A 66 7.83 21.78 -15.20
C GLU A 66 8.61 20.91 -14.17
N PRO A 67 8.99 19.65 -14.48
CA PRO A 67 9.64 18.77 -13.51
C PRO A 67 10.96 19.32 -12.95
N ASP A 68 11.77 19.96 -13.79
CA ASP A 68 13.10 20.47 -13.42
C ASP A 68 13.04 21.61 -12.39
N GLY A 69 11.95 22.39 -12.38
CA GLY A 69 11.74 23.51 -11.46
C GLY A 69 10.70 23.24 -10.36
N CYS A 70 10.15 22.03 -10.30
CA CYS A 70 9.05 21.72 -9.39
C CYS A 70 9.57 21.36 -8.00
N GLU A 71 9.18 22.11 -6.95
CA GLU A 71 9.55 21.82 -5.55
C GLU A 71 9.27 20.37 -5.13
N ALA A 72 8.21 19.76 -5.68
CA ALA A 72 7.83 18.41 -5.34
C ALA A 72 8.78 17.36 -5.93
N THR A 73 9.78 17.76 -6.73
CA THR A 73 10.92 16.92 -7.17
C THR A 73 12.07 16.88 -6.16
N GLU A 74 12.08 17.77 -5.17
CA GLU A 74 13.09 17.84 -4.13
C GLU A 74 12.81 16.86 -2.99
N TYR A 75 13.87 16.24 -2.46
CA TYR A 75 13.79 15.26 -1.36
C TYR A 75 12.82 15.70 -0.27
N LYS A 76 12.95 16.90 0.29
CA LYS A 76 12.12 17.33 1.43
C LYS A 76 10.63 17.50 1.13
N TYR A 77 10.25 17.63 -0.14
CA TYR A 77 8.94 18.17 -0.54
C TYR A 77 8.13 17.25 -1.45
N TYR A 78 8.46 15.97 -1.55
CA TYR A 78 7.69 15.02 -2.36
C TYR A 78 6.18 15.06 -2.09
N HIS A 79 5.78 15.21 -0.82
CA HIS A 79 4.38 15.37 -0.38
C HIS A 79 3.63 16.59 -0.97
N ARG A 80 4.34 17.56 -1.58
CA ARG A 80 3.73 18.73 -2.25
C ARG A 80 3.28 18.42 -3.68
N CYS A 81 3.51 17.21 -4.18
CA CYS A 81 2.93 16.76 -5.44
C CYS A 81 1.42 16.53 -5.24
N PRO A 82 0.55 17.17 -6.03
CA PRO A 82 -0.90 17.00 -5.88
C PRO A 82 -1.41 15.65 -6.42
N LEU A 83 -0.55 14.86 -7.08
CA LEU A 83 -0.90 13.60 -7.72
C LEU A 83 -0.24 12.37 -7.08
N ASN A 84 0.69 12.56 -6.14
CA ASN A 84 1.22 11.42 -5.42
C ASN A 84 0.20 10.92 -4.41
N VAL A 85 0.46 9.75 -3.83
CA VAL A 85 -0.44 9.14 -2.85
C VAL A 85 0.30 8.85 -1.56
N SER A 86 -0.43 8.86 -0.44
CA SER A 86 0.13 8.45 0.84
C SER A 86 0.14 6.92 0.98
N PRO A 87 0.94 6.36 1.92
CA PRO A 87 0.85 4.94 2.25
C PRO A 87 -0.56 4.51 2.67
N HIS A 88 -1.33 5.41 3.29
CA HIS A 88 -2.70 5.15 3.68
C HIS A 88 -3.63 5.03 2.47
N ASP A 89 -3.42 5.83 1.43
CA ASP A 89 -4.21 5.77 0.19
C ASP A 89 -3.97 4.46 -0.58
N ILE A 90 -2.72 3.96 -0.60
CA ILE A 90 -2.40 2.63 -1.15
C ILE A 90 -3.16 1.53 -0.40
N ARG A 91 -3.10 1.55 0.94
CA ARG A 91 -3.83 0.59 1.77
C ARG A 91 -5.33 0.65 1.53
N ARG A 92 -5.89 1.86 1.48
CA ARG A 92 -7.30 2.12 1.16
C ARG A 92 -7.67 1.55 -0.23
N GLY A 93 -6.87 1.83 -1.25
CA GLY A 93 -7.09 1.31 -2.60
C GLY A 93 -7.10 -0.21 -2.64
N SER A 94 -6.18 -0.86 -1.92
CA SER A 94 -6.17 -2.33 -1.81
C SER A 94 -7.44 -2.87 -1.14
N ILE A 95 -7.88 -2.28 -0.02
CA ILE A 95 -9.12 -2.67 0.65
C ILE A 95 -10.32 -2.52 -0.30
N THR A 96 -10.43 -1.38 -0.98
CA THR A 96 -11.51 -1.13 -1.95
C THR A 96 -11.49 -2.12 -3.10
N HIS A 97 -10.32 -2.47 -3.63
CA HIS A 97 -10.21 -3.48 -4.69
C HIS A 97 -10.75 -4.84 -4.23
N PHE A 98 -10.32 -5.34 -3.07
CA PHE A 98 -10.82 -6.62 -2.54
C PHE A 98 -12.34 -6.61 -2.32
N LEU A 99 -12.91 -5.52 -1.79
CA LEU A 99 -14.35 -5.40 -1.58
C LEU A 99 -15.15 -5.30 -2.89
N THR A 100 -14.54 -4.77 -3.96
CA THR A 100 -15.18 -4.64 -5.27
C THR A 100 -15.18 -5.97 -6.04
N GLU A 101 -14.20 -6.83 -5.77
CA GLU A 101 -14.13 -8.21 -6.29
C GLU A 101 -14.98 -9.19 -5.45
N ASP A 102 -15.99 -8.69 -4.74
CA ASP A 102 -16.94 -9.44 -3.91
C ASP A 102 -16.31 -10.37 -2.85
N VAL A 103 -15.07 -10.06 -2.41
CA VAL A 103 -14.46 -10.76 -1.28
C VAL A 103 -15.15 -10.33 0.02
N SER A 104 -15.58 -11.30 0.82
CA SER A 104 -16.34 -11.02 2.04
C SER A 104 -15.57 -10.12 3.01
N GLU A 105 -16.29 -9.20 3.67
CA GLU A 105 -15.70 -8.25 4.60
C GLU A 105 -14.93 -8.92 5.74
N LYS A 106 -15.37 -10.10 6.18
CA LYS A 106 -14.65 -10.89 7.18
C LYS A 106 -13.25 -11.27 6.67
N VAL A 107 -13.15 -11.77 5.45
CA VAL A 107 -11.86 -12.14 4.84
C VAL A 107 -11.00 -10.90 4.63
N VAL A 108 -11.58 -9.78 4.19
CA VAL A 108 -10.84 -8.50 4.03
C VAL A 108 -10.36 -7.96 5.38
N SER A 109 -11.21 -7.98 6.41
CA SER A 109 -10.91 -7.61 7.80
C SER A 109 -9.73 -8.41 8.33
N ASP A 110 -9.80 -9.74 8.23
CA ASP A 110 -8.75 -10.65 8.69
C ASP A 110 -7.44 -10.43 7.92
N ARG A 111 -7.53 -10.26 6.59
CA ARG A 111 -6.38 -10.02 5.71
C ARG A 111 -5.68 -8.70 5.99
N MET A 112 -6.46 -7.64 6.21
CA MET A 112 -5.94 -6.28 6.30
C MET A 112 -5.79 -5.80 7.74
N ASN A 113 -6.23 -6.57 8.73
CA ASN A 113 -6.29 -6.17 10.15
C ASN A 113 -7.02 -4.82 10.31
N VAL A 114 -8.29 -4.79 9.89
CA VAL A 114 -9.18 -3.61 9.99
C VAL A 114 -10.55 -4.07 10.47
N GLY A 115 -11.15 -3.35 11.42
CA GLY A 115 -12.46 -3.69 11.95
C GLY A 115 -13.54 -3.67 10.86
N GLN A 116 -14.48 -4.62 10.92
CA GLN A 116 -15.60 -4.69 9.97
C GLN A 116 -16.46 -3.41 10.02
N ASP A 117 -16.64 -2.84 11.21
CA ASP A 117 -17.35 -1.58 11.40
C ASP A 117 -16.69 -0.40 10.67
N MET A 118 -15.36 -0.44 10.48
CA MET A 118 -14.62 0.52 9.66
C MET A 118 -14.73 0.22 8.15
N LEU A 119 -14.89 -1.04 7.75
CA LEU A 119 -15.12 -1.43 6.35
C LEU A 119 -16.50 -0.96 5.87
N ASP A 120 -17.54 -1.26 6.66
CA ASP A 120 -18.92 -0.86 6.42
C ASP A 120 -19.07 0.66 6.25
N LYS A 121 -18.44 1.45 7.13
CA LYS A 121 -18.61 2.91 7.15
C LYS A 121 -17.88 3.64 6.03
N HIS A 122 -16.75 3.11 5.54
CA HIS A 122 -15.81 3.89 4.74
C HIS A 122 -15.54 3.32 3.35
N TYR A 123 -15.84 2.04 3.11
CA TYR A 123 -15.37 1.35 1.92
C TYR A 123 -16.45 0.54 1.20
N ASP A 124 -17.51 0.13 1.88
CA ASP A 124 -18.57 -0.62 1.24
C ASP A 124 -19.50 0.30 0.41
N LYS A 125 -19.39 0.19 -0.91
CA LYS A 125 -20.25 0.88 -1.90
C LYS A 125 -21.29 -0.06 -2.52
N ARG A 126 -21.42 -1.29 -2.05
CA ARG A 126 -22.37 -2.27 -2.59
C ARG A 126 -23.79 -1.91 -2.17
N ASP A 127 -24.73 -2.07 -3.09
CA ASP A 127 -26.16 -1.91 -2.78
C ASP A 127 -26.62 -2.95 -1.75
N GLU A 128 -27.60 -2.58 -0.91
CA GLU A 128 -28.19 -3.45 0.11
C GLU A 128 -28.63 -4.82 -0.43
N LYS A 129 -29.01 -4.88 -1.71
CA LYS A 129 -29.40 -6.13 -2.38
C LYS A 129 -28.23 -7.10 -2.56
N VAL A 130 -27.06 -6.61 -2.98
CA VAL A 130 -25.84 -7.41 -3.14
C VAL A 130 -25.37 -7.93 -1.78
N LYS A 131 -25.43 -7.08 -0.75
CA LYS A 131 -25.14 -7.49 0.64
C LYS A 131 -26.10 -8.58 1.13
N ALA A 132 -27.37 -8.50 0.78
CA ALA A 132 -28.38 -9.49 1.17
C ALA A 132 -28.19 -10.84 0.47
N GLU A 133 -27.82 -10.85 -0.82
CA GLU A 133 -27.53 -12.07 -1.57
C GLU A 133 -26.27 -12.77 -1.04
N GLN A 134 -25.18 -12.05 -0.76
CA GLN A 134 -23.97 -12.63 -0.14
C GLN A 134 -24.22 -13.21 1.26
N ARG A 135 -25.07 -12.57 2.07
CA ARG A 135 -25.48 -13.13 3.37
C ARG A 135 -26.22 -14.46 3.22
N ARG A 136 -26.99 -14.65 2.15
CA ARG A 136 -27.69 -15.92 1.87
C ARG A 136 -26.70 -17.00 1.46
N GLU A 137 -25.76 -16.67 0.58
CA GLU A 137 -24.73 -17.61 0.11
C GLU A 137 -23.89 -18.16 1.27
N TYR A 138 -23.55 -17.33 2.25
CA TYR A 138 -22.85 -17.75 3.47
C TYR A 138 -23.69 -18.60 4.45
N LEU A 139 -25.02 -18.52 4.39
CA LEU A 139 -25.94 -19.29 5.24
C LEU A 139 -26.35 -20.62 4.59
N GLU A 140 -26.21 -20.74 3.27
CA GLU A 140 -26.49 -21.96 2.51
C GLU A 140 -25.31 -22.95 2.54
N ASP A 141 -24.12 -22.48 2.91
CA ASP A 141 -22.89 -23.29 3.05
C ASP A 141 -22.63 -23.77 4.50
N VAL A 142 -23.68 -23.81 5.34
CA VAL A 142 -23.69 -24.33 6.73
C VAL A 142 -24.68 -25.49 6.88
#